data_AF-A0A7W1PP28-F1
#
_entry.id   AF-A0A7W1PP28-F1
#
_cell.length_a   1.000
_cell.length_b   1.000
_cell.length_c   1.000
_cell.angle_alpha   90.00
_cell.angle_beta   90.00
_cell.angle_gamma   90.00
#
_symmetry.space_group_name_H-M   'P 1'
#
loop_
_entity.id
_entity.type
_entity.pdbx_description
1 polymer ?
#
loop_
_entity_poly.entity_id
_entity_poly.type
_entity_poly.pdbx_seq_one_letter_code
_entity_poly.pdbx_strand_id
1 'polypeptide(L)'
;MVPRTIRLADGIRGAAWLAALAVCGCRGSVPIGEPEPAAPPDQCILPAADPGEPRELIVAVVRPEDTTIVARRMPRPLIRLDCLGAARPGAAASWTPDSSRRSWTFVLAPSALGVTAGAAAAEWRTRPDAATTLRISGVASVVPLDGRRLVVTLDRPTDSVPALFADPSLGLVTDSLPPSGTTFIARKPASGDPRDALDGGADILRTGDPALLDYARSRGEYTVHPLPWSRTYVLIMPPGREGPVGLIPADSAAFRAGLARDAVRAEARGAEPPFWWNGIGRCPAPEVVPASRETLGAKVVVYAREDAVARALAERVVALADDRTTATSGIPAVRMAGALHGGLAWAYVVAVPRTALVPCREVAPWPAGAAAIPLIDTRASAIVRRGVPRLTVEFDGKLRPGDWP
;
A
#
# COMPACT_ATOMS: atom_id res chain seq x y z
N MET A 1 -60.78 64.33 -7.31
CA MET A 1 -60.80 65.11 -6.06
C MET A 1 -59.40 65.61 -5.77
N VAL A 2 -59.24 66.93 -5.84
CA VAL A 2 -58.04 67.69 -5.48
C VAL A 2 -57.95 67.79 -3.92
N PRO A 3 -56.95 68.45 -3.32
CA PRO A 3 -55.76 67.89 -2.70
C PRO A 3 -55.73 68.13 -1.16
N ARG A 4 -54.65 67.74 -0.47
CA ARG A 4 -54.25 68.45 0.76
C ARG A 4 -52.73 68.44 0.96
N THR A 5 -52.15 69.60 0.75
CA THR A 5 -50.82 70.08 1.12
C THR A 5 -50.91 70.87 2.44
N ILE A 6 -49.98 70.67 3.39
CA ILE A 6 -49.52 71.66 4.41
C ILE A 6 -48.08 71.23 4.80
N ARG A 7 -47.00 71.86 4.30
CA ARG A 7 -46.25 73.08 4.69
C ARG A 7 -44.93 72.79 5.42
N LEU A 8 -43.91 73.46 4.86
CA LEU A 8 -42.54 73.70 5.31
C LEU A 8 -42.43 74.38 6.68
N ALA A 9 -41.25 74.21 7.30
CA ALA A 9 -40.59 75.27 8.06
C ALA A 9 -39.07 75.27 7.75
N ASP A 10 -38.58 76.45 7.42
CA ASP A 10 -37.26 76.83 6.95
C ASP A 10 -36.20 77.04 8.05
N GLY A 11 -34.94 77.03 7.62
CA GLY A 11 -33.83 77.81 8.21
C GLY A 11 -32.88 76.97 9.08
N ILE A 12 -31.56 76.97 8.87
CA ILE A 12 -30.69 78.16 8.85
C ILE A 12 -29.42 77.92 8.00
N ARG A 13 -29.04 79.01 7.32
CA ARG A 13 -27.79 79.38 6.61
C ARG A 13 -26.54 78.88 7.35
N GLY A 14 -25.40 78.53 6.76
CA GLY A 14 -24.81 78.82 5.46
C GLY A 14 -23.29 78.87 5.70
N ALA A 15 -22.50 78.26 4.82
CA ALA A 15 -21.09 78.60 4.61
C ALA A 15 -20.63 77.91 3.32
N ALA A 16 -20.48 78.72 2.28
CA ALA A 16 -19.90 78.32 1.01
C ALA A 16 -18.39 78.09 1.19
N TRP A 17 -17.88 76.97 0.68
CA TRP A 17 -16.51 76.88 0.17
C TRP A 17 -16.52 76.11 -1.15
N LEU A 18 -15.97 76.79 -2.16
CA LEU A 18 -15.75 76.33 -3.53
C LEU A 18 -14.50 75.44 -3.62
N ALA A 19 -14.45 74.69 -4.73
CA ALA A 19 -13.33 73.95 -5.33
C ALA A 19 -13.12 72.51 -4.80
N ALA A 20 -12.89 71.47 -5.61
CA ALA A 20 -12.55 71.39 -7.02
C ALA A 20 -13.01 70.02 -7.59
N LEU A 21 -13.36 70.02 -8.87
CA LEU A 21 -13.58 68.83 -9.68
C LEU A 21 -12.26 68.06 -9.87
N ALA A 22 -12.19 66.83 -9.36
CA ALA A 22 -11.22 65.83 -9.79
C ALA A 22 -11.97 64.55 -10.16
N VAL A 23 -11.99 64.28 -11.46
CA VAL A 23 -12.45 63.02 -12.05
C VAL A 23 -11.40 61.95 -11.71
N CYS A 24 -11.70 61.08 -10.76
CA CYS A 24 -11.01 59.81 -10.59
C CYS A 24 -12.01 58.69 -10.86
N GLY A 25 -11.82 58.01 -12.00
CA GLY A 25 -12.61 56.83 -12.34
C GLY A 25 -12.49 55.77 -11.25
N CYS A 26 -13.64 55.31 -10.75
CA CYS A 26 -13.73 54.13 -9.91
C CYS A 26 -13.28 52.91 -10.73
N ARG A 27 -11.98 52.59 -10.71
CA ARG A 27 -11.52 51.22 -10.95
C ARG A 27 -12.03 50.40 -9.77
N GLY A 28 -13.09 49.63 -10.01
CA GLY A 28 -13.54 48.61 -9.08
C GLY A 28 -12.37 47.68 -8.79
N SER A 29 -11.87 47.73 -7.56
CA SER A 29 -10.98 46.73 -7.01
C SER A 29 -11.73 45.41 -7.01
N VAL A 30 -11.32 44.48 -7.88
CA VAL A 30 -11.70 43.08 -7.78
C VAL A 30 -11.30 42.63 -6.37
N PRO A 31 -12.22 42.13 -5.53
CA PRO A 31 -11.83 41.55 -4.26
C PRO A 31 -10.89 40.40 -4.57
N ILE A 32 -9.63 40.52 -4.12
CA ILE A 32 -8.67 39.43 -4.13
C ILE A 32 -9.33 38.34 -3.28
N GLY A 33 -9.89 37.34 -3.96
CA GLY A 33 -10.42 36.16 -3.31
C GLY A 33 -9.33 35.62 -2.39
N GLU A 34 -9.70 35.40 -1.13
CA GLU A 34 -8.87 34.68 -0.17
C GLU A 34 -8.31 33.43 -0.87
N PRO A 35 -6.98 33.24 -0.90
CA PRO A 35 -6.38 32.16 -1.66
C PRO A 35 -7.02 30.86 -1.19
N GLU A 36 -7.64 30.16 -2.14
CA GLU A 36 -8.21 28.84 -1.94
C GLU A 36 -7.17 28.00 -1.18
N PRO A 37 -7.52 27.38 -0.04
CA PRO A 37 -6.56 26.62 0.74
C PRO A 37 -5.92 25.59 -0.19
N ALA A 38 -4.59 25.64 -0.28
CA ALA A 38 -3.83 24.76 -1.16
C ALA A 38 -4.33 23.33 -0.98
N ALA A 39 -4.64 22.67 -2.10
CA ALA A 39 -5.06 21.28 -2.08
C ALA A 39 -4.11 20.49 -1.17
N PRO A 40 -4.61 19.65 -0.25
CA PRO A 40 -3.75 18.91 0.65
C PRO A 40 -2.72 18.15 -0.19
N PRO A 41 -1.44 18.16 0.21
CA PRO A 41 -0.38 17.52 -0.55
C PRO A 41 -0.76 16.06 -0.80
N ASP A 42 -0.54 15.58 -2.02
CA ASP A 42 -0.78 14.18 -2.37
C ASP A 42 0.03 13.30 -1.41
N GLN A 43 -0.70 12.56 -0.57
CA GLN A 43 -0.12 11.72 0.48
C GLN A 43 0.73 10.58 -0.08
N CYS A 44 0.61 10.32 -1.38
CA CYS A 44 1.38 9.32 -2.11
C CYS A 44 2.62 9.90 -2.81
N ILE A 45 3.03 11.13 -2.47
CA ILE A 45 4.21 11.81 -3.05
C ILE A 45 5.20 12.20 -1.94
N LEU A 46 6.49 11.93 -2.17
CA LEU A 46 7.62 12.29 -1.31
C LEU A 46 8.69 13.07 -2.11
N PRO A 47 9.36 14.09 -1.56
CA PRO A 47 8.98 14.80 -0.35
C PRO A 47 7.71 15.62 -0.62
N ALA A 48 6.92 15.89 0.42
CA ALA A 48 5.69 16.66 0.30
C ALA A 48 5.93 18.15 -0.06
N ALA A 49 7.15 18.66 0.17
CA ALA A 49 7.57 20.03 -0.14
C ALA A 49 9.03 20.04 -0.65
N ASP A 50 9.37 21.05 -1.45
CA ASP A 50 10.72 21.36 -1.94
C ASP A 50 11.47 20.16 -2.56
N PRO A 51 10.93 19.55 -3.64
CA PRO A 51 11.63 18.48 -4.33
C PRO A 51 12.94 19.00 -4.95
N GLY A 52 13.99 18.20 -4.83
CA GLY A 52 15.26 18.45 -5.51
C GLY A 52 15.23 18.09 -6.99
N GLU A 53 16.30 18.42 -7.69
CA GLU A 53 16.50 18.03 -9.09
C GLU A 53 16.72 16.52 -9.25
N PRO A 54 16.33 15.93 -10.39
CA PRO A 54 16.71 14.58 -10.78
C PRO A 54 18.18 14.26 -10.58
N ARG A 55 18.47 13.20 -9.83
CA ARG A 55 19.84 12.72 -9.59
C ARG A 55 19.85 11.25 -9.18
N GLU A 56 21.04 10.70 -9.03
CA GLU A 56 21.24 9.40 -8.40
C GLU A 56 21.00 9.46 -6.89
N LEU A 57 20.26 8.48 -6.36
CA LEU A 57 19.89 8.36 -4.96
C LEU A 57 20.46 7.09 -4.32
N ILE A 58 21.08 7.25 -3.16
CA ILE A 58 21.62 6.15 -2.36
C ILE A 58 20.53 5.59 -1.45
N VAL A 59 20.17 4.31 -1.67
CA VAL A 59 19.19 3.57 -0.88
C VAL A 59 19.94 2.65 0.07
N ALA A 60 19.75 2.85 1.37
CA ALA A 60 20.30 1.97 2.39
C ALA A 60 19.55 0.63 2.41
N VAL A 61 20.29 -0.46 2.30
CA VAL A 61 19.79 -1.84 2.38
C VAL A 61 20.26 -2.44 3.70
N VAL A 62 19.41 -2.36 4.71
CA VAL A 62 19.67 -2.93 6.05
C VAL A 62 19.26 -4.39 6.07
N ARG A 63 18.11 -4.69 5.46
CA ARG A 63 17.52 -6.03 5.36
C ARG A 63 17.38 -6.45 3.89
N PRO A 64 17.35 -7.76 3.58
CA PRO A 64 17.19 -8.23 2.20
C PRO A 64 15.96 -7.63 1.50
N GLU A 65 14.85 -7.45 2.21
CA GLU A 65 13.62 -6.86 1.69
C GLU A 65 13.77 -5.36 1.32
N ASP A 66 14.75 -4.65 1.86
CA ASP A 66 14.97 -3.23 1.52
C ASP A 66 15.47 -3.05 0.09
N THR A 67 16.04 -4.09 -0.53
CA THR A 67 16.37 -4.07 -1.97
C THR A 67 15.13 -3.89 -2.86
N THR A 68 13.95 -4.16 -2.32
CA THR A 68 12.67 -4.04 -3.02
C THR A 68 11.97 -2.70 -2.78
N ILE A 69 12.47 -1.87 -1.85
CA ILE A 69 11.86 -0.56 -1.56
C ILE A 69 11.87 0.34 -2.78
N VAL A 70 12.87 0.20 -3.65
CA VAL A 70 12.92 0.92 -4.92
C VAL A 70 12.62 -0.04 -6.06
N ALA A 71 11.70 0.35 -6.93
CA ALA A 71 11.40 -0.45 -8.09
C ALA A 71 12.62 -0.51 -9.02
N ARG A 72 13.21 -1.71 -9.14
CA ARG A 72 14.14 -2.01 -10.23
C ARG A 72 13.42 -1.87 -11.58
N ARG A 73 14.19 -1.84 -12.67
CA ARG A 73 13.71 -1.86 -14.07
C ARG A 73 12.86 -3.12 -14.31
N MET A 74 11.62 -3.10 -13.85
CA MET A 74 10.66 -4.19 -13.91
C MET A 74 9.68 -3.94 -15.05
N PRO A 75 9.15 -5.00 -15.68
CA PRO A 75 7.97 -4.91 -16.53
C PRO A 75 6.89 -4.08 -15.85
N ARG A 76 6.27 -3.15 -16.59
CA ARG A 76 5.28 -2.22 -16.06
C ARG A 76 3.91 -2.91 -16.05
N PRO A 77 3.27 -3.11 -14.88
CA PRO A 77 1.92 -3.66 -14.82
C PRO A 77 0.92 -2.75 -15.53
N LEU A 78 -0.24 -3.29 -15.95
CA LEU A 78 -1.26 -2.49 -16.65
C LEU A 78 -1.72 -1.31 -15.79
N ILE A 79 -1.96 -1.57 -14.51
CA ILE A 79 -2.28 -0.53 -13.52
C ILE A 79 -1.21 -0.52 -12.44
N ARG A 80 -1.12 0.58 -11.71
CA ARG A 80 -0.40 0.67 -10.44
C ARG A 80 -1.42 0.92 -9.33
N LEU A 81 -1.07 0.59 -8.09
CA LEU A 81 -1.87 1.01 -6.93
C LEU A 81 -1.07 2.05 -6.16
N ASP A 82 -1.68 3.21 -5.92
CA ASP A 82 -1.08 4.24 -5.08
C ASP A 82 -1.08 3.84 -3.61
N CYS A 83 -0.52 4.70 -2.77
CA CYS A 83 -0.38 4.49 -1.33
C CYS A 83 -1.73 4.26 -0.60
N LEU A 84 -2.86 4.64 -1.22
CA LEU A 84 -4.22 4.43 -0.71
C LEU A 84 -4.89 3.19 -1.32
N GLY A 85 -4.19 2.47 -2.21
CA GLY A 85 -4.72 1.31 -2.94
C GLY A 85 -5.59 1.69 -4.14
N ALA A 86 -5.63 2.96 -4.55
CA ALA A 86 -6.39 3.38 -5.72
C ALA A 86 -5.61 3.07 -7.01
N ALA A 87 -6.34 2.60 -8.02
CA ALA A 87 -5.74 2.25 -9.31
C ALA A 87 -5.31 3.50 -10.07
N ARG A 88 -4.04 3.51 -10.50
CA ARG A 88 -3.40 4.55 -11.30
C ARG A 88 -2.92 3.98 -12.63
N PRO A 89 -2.79 4.81 -13.68
CA PRO A 89 -2.25 4.36 -14.95
C PRO A 89 -0.85 3.74 -14.80
N GLY A 90 -0.63 2.66 -15.54
CA GLY A 90 0.62 1.92 -15.62
C GLY A 90 1.04 1.76 -17.08
N ALA A 91 1.04 0.53 -17.58
CA ALA A 91 1.13 0.26 -19.01
C ALA A 91 -0.20 0.48 -19.74
N ALA A 92 -1.33 0.52 -19.03
CA ALA A 92 -2.60 1.03 -19.53
C ALA A 92 -2.77 2.50 -19.13
N ALA A 93 -3.18 3.34 -20.08
CA ALA A 93 -3.53 4.74 -19.84
C ALA A 93 -4.94 4.87 -19.24
N SER A 94 -5.85 3.95 -19.59
CA SER A 94 -7.22 3.95 -19.07
C SER A 94 -7.81 2.55 -19.11
N TRP A 95 -8.90 2.38 -18.38
CA TRP A 95 -9.71 1.16 -18.39
C TRP A 95 -11.18 1.49 -18.17
N THR A 96 -12.07 0.68 -18.75
CA THR A 96 -13.52 0.84 -18.58
C THR A 96 -14.19 -0.53 -18.41
N PRO A 97 -15.06 -0.70 -17.41
CA PRO A 97 -15.86 -1.91 -17.29
C PRO A 97 -16.99 -1.93 -18.33
N ASP A 98 -17.44 -3.12 -18.71
CA ASP A 98 -18.72 -3.30 -19.38
C ASP A 98 -19.90 -3.17 -18.41
N SER A 99 -21.13 -3.26 -18.92
CA SER A 99 -22.35 -3.22 -18.09
C SER A 99 -22.43 -4.37 -17.08
N SER A 100 -21.83 -5.53 -17.40
CA SER A 100 -21.81 -6.68 -16.51
C SER A 100 -20.75 -6.60 -15.41
N ARG A 101 -19.80 -5.64 -15.51
CA ARG A 101 -18.58 -5.52 -14.70
C ARG A 101 -17.71 -6.79 -14.67
N ARG A 102 -17.94 -7.71 -15.60
CA ARG A 102 -17.09 -8.89 -15.79
C ARG A 102 -16.00 -8.64 -16.82
N SER A 103 -16.23 -7.71 -17.75
CA SER A 103 -15.28 -7.42 -18.81
C SER A 103 -14.69 -6.04 -18.60
N TRP A 104 -13.36 -5.95 -18.67
CA TRP A 104 -12.62 -4.71 -18.57
C TRP A 104 -11.87 -4.47 -19.86
N THR A 105 -12.13 -3.32 -20.49
CA THR A 105 -11.37 -2.87 -21.67
C THR A 105 -10.25 -1.97 -21.21
N PHE A 106 -9.00 -2.39 -21.44
CA PHE A 106 -7.80 -1.60 -21.17
C PHE A 106 -7.31 -0.94 -22.45
N VAL A 107 -6.92 0.33 -22.35
CA VAL A 107 -6.24 1.06 -23.44
C VAL A 107 -4.78 1.20 -23.06
N LEU A 108 -3.88 0.55 -23.81
CA LEU A 108 -2.43 0.65 -23.58
C LEU A 108 -1.95 2.09 -23.75
N ALA A 109 -1.04 2.51 -22.89
CA ALA A 109 -0.47 3.86 -22.87
C ALA A 109 0.43 4.11 -24.10
N PRO A 110 0.52 5.36 -24.59
CA PRO A 110 1.41 5.67 -25.72
C PRO A 110 2.88 5.37 -25.42
N SER A 111 3.27 5.43 -24.14
CA SER A 111 4.62 5.13 -23.65
C SER A 111 4.99 3.65 -23.71
N ALA A 112 4.03 2.74 -23.94
CA ALA A 112 4.27 1.33 -24.18
C ALA A 112 4.68 1.08 -25.65
N LEU A 113 5.63 1.88 -26.14
CA LEU A 113 6.20 1.71 -27.48
C LEU A 113 6.77 0.29 -27.60
N GLY A 114 6.44 -0.40 -28.68
CA GLY A 114 6.88 -1.78 -28.93
C GLY A 114 5.94 -2.89 -28.45
N VAL A 115 4.93 -2.61 -27.62
CA VAL A 115 3.97 -3.63 -27.14
C VAL A 115 2.57 -3.38 -27.69
N THR A 116 2.12 -4.25 -28.59
CA THR A 116 0.71 -4.28 -29.02
C THR A 116 -0.14 -5.08 -28.02
N ALA A 117 -1.45 -4.83 -27.98
CA ALA A 117 -2.35 -5.65 -27.16
C ALA A 117 -2.30 -7.14 -27.55
N GLY A 118 -2.07 -7.45 -28.82
CA GLY A 118 -1.85 -8.81 -29.30
C GLY A 118 -0.58 -9.45 -28.72
N ALA A 119 0.54 -8.70 -28.71
CA ALA A 119 1.79 -9.16 -28.12
C ALA A 119 1.66 -9.35 -26.60
N ALA A 120 1.02 -8.41 -25.90
CA ALA A 120 0.74 -8.52 -24.46
C ALA A 120 -0.09 -9.77 -24.13
N ALA A 121 -1.19 -10.00 -24.86
CA ALA A 121 -2.03 -11.18 -24.68
C ALA A 121 -1.28 -12.49 -25.00
N ALA A 122 -0.39 -12.49 -25.99
CA ALA A 122 0.45 -13.63 -26.29
C ALA A 122 1.45 -13.91 -25.17
N GLU A 123 2.15 -12.88 -24.68
CA GLU A 123 3.13 -13.00 -23.59
C GLU A 123 2.49 -13.57 -22.32
N TRP A 124 1.31 -13.10 -21.94
CA TRP A 124 0.64 -13.60 -20.75
C TRP A 124 0.18 -15.05 -20.87
N ARG A 125 -0.09 -15.54 -22.09
CA ARG A 125 -0.43 -16.95 -22.31
C ARG A 125 0.80 -17.86 -22.32
N THR A 126 1.92 -17.38 -22.85
CA THR A 126 3.13 -18.20 -23.01
C THR A 126 4.02 -18.21 -21.77
N ARG A 127 4.01 -17.13 -20.97
CA ARG A 127 4.80 -17.03 -19.74
C ARG A 127 4.11 -17.77 -18.58
N PRO A 128 4.71 -18.83 -18.01
CA PRO A 128 4.05 -19.68 -17.01
C PRO A 128 3.49 -18.94 -15.79
N ASP A 129 4.24 -17.96 -15.28
CA ASP A 129 3.84 -17.18 -14.10
C ASP A 129 2.63 -16.27 -14.38
N ALA A 130 2.57 -15.66 -15.57
CA ALA A 130 1.43 -14.86 -15.99
C ALA A 130 0.19 -15.74 -16.18
N ALA A 131 0.33 -16.83 -16.94
CA ALA A 131 -0.76 -17.75 -17.23
C ALA A 131 -1.34 -18.35 -15.93
N THR A 132 -0.47 -18.72 -14.99
CA THR A 132 -0.88 -19.19 -13.67
C THR A 132 -1.61 -18.10 -12.89
N THR A 133 -1.06 -16.88 -12.85
CA THR A 133 -1.67 -15.74 -12.16
C THR A 133 -3.06 -15.41 -12.70
N LEU A 134 -3.24 -15.36 -14.02
CA LEU A 134 -4.54 -15.14 -14.66
C LEU A 134 -5.53 -16.23 -14.27
N ARG A 135 -5.14 -17.51 -14.38
CA ARG A 135 -6.00 -18.66 -14.09
C ARG A 135 -6.45 -18.69 -12.63
N ILE A 136 -5.53 -18.56 -11.68
CA ILE A 136 -5.88 -18.62 -10.24
C ILE A 136 -6.65 -17.37 -9.78
N SER A 137 -6.61 -16.28 -10.56
CA SER A 137 -7.36 -15.06 -10.28
C SER A 137 -8.75 -15.02 -10.93
N GLY A 138 -9.16 -16.09 -11.62
CA GLY A 138 -10.48 -16.18 -12.26
C GLY A 138 -10.59 -15.32 -13.52
N VAL A 139 -9.51 -15.16 -14.28
CA VAL A 139 -9.56 -14.55 -15.62
C VAL A 139 -9.98 -15.61 -16.62
N ALA A 140 -11.17 -15.44 -17.19
CA ALA A 140 -11.77 -16.34 -18.18
C ALA A 140 -11.10 -16.20 -19.55
N SER A 141 -10.83 -14.97 -19.98
CA SER A 141 -10.26 -14.70 -21.29
C SER A 141 -9.53 -13.36 -21.35
N VAL A 142 -8.55 -13.30 -22.27
CA VAL A 142 -7.85 -12.08 -22.65
C VAL A 142 -7.91 -11.99 -24.17
N VAL A 143 -8.49 -10.93 -24.71
CA VAL A 143 -8.74 -10.76 -26.15
C VAL A 143 -8.24 -9.38 -26.60
N PRO A 144 -7.26 -9.30 -27.53
CA PRO A 144 -6.91 -8.03 -28.16
C PRO A 144 -8.03 -7.60 -29.10
N LEU A 145 -8.54 -6.38 -28.94
CA LEU A 145 -9.51 -5.79 -29.87
C LEU A 145 -8.80 -5.14 -31.07
N ASP A 146 -7.66 -4.52 -30.82
CA ASP A 146 -6.79 -3.93 -31.84
C ASP A 146 -5.36 -3.78 -31.31
N GLY A 147 -4.53 -2.96 -31.94
CA GLY A 147 -3.14 -2.76 -31.53
C GLY A 147 -2.95 -2.22 -30.11
N ARG A 148 -3.95 -1.56 -29.51
CA ARG A 148 -3.84 -0.89 -28.20
C ARG A 148 -4.93 -1.25 -27.20
N ARG A 149 -6.02 -1.86 -27.63
CA ARG A 149 -7.14 -2.23 -26.75
C ARG A 149 -7.14 -3.72 -26.44
N LEU A 150 -7.25 -4.04 -25.16
CA LEU A 150 -7.30 -5.39 -24.63
C LEU A 150 -8.54 -5.56 -23.76
N VAL A 151 -9.37 -6.56 -24.05
CA VAL A 151 -10.49 -6.94 -23.21
C VAL A 151 -10.08 -8.12 -22.34
N VAL A 152 -10.26 -7.98 -21.02
CA VAL A 152 -10.13 -9.08 -20.08
C VAL A 152 -11.48 -9.41 -19.51
N THR A 153 -11.88 -10.67 -19.60
CA THR A 153 -13.13 -11.17 -19.03
C THR A 153 -12.82 -11.96 -17.78
N LEU A 154 -13.54 -11.67 -16.70
CA LEU A 154 -13.45 -12.35 -15.42
C LEU A 154 -14.60 -13.35 -15.28
N ASP A 155 -14.35 -14.41 -14.51
CA ASP A 155 -15.35 -15.42 -14.17
C ASP A 155 -16.49 -14.86 -13.31
N ARG A 156 -16.32 -13.66 -12.73
CA ARG A 156 -17.28 -12.97 -11.85
C ARG A 156 -17.15 -11.44 -11.97
N PRO A 157 -18.22 -10.68 -11.70
CA PRO A 157 -18.18 -9.23 -11.73
C PRO A 157 -17.30 -8.66 -10.60
N THR A 158 -16.66 -7.51 -10.84
CA THR A 158 -15.90 -6.75 -9.83
C THR A 158 -16.31 -5.28 -9.83
N ASP A 159 -16.39 -4.66 -8.65
CA ASP A 159 -16.85 -3.25 -8.54
C ASP A 159 -15.82 -2.22 -8.98
N SER A 160 -14.56 -2.62 -9.02
CA SER A 160 -13.43 -1.82 -9.49
C SER A 160 -12.52 -2.66 -10.38
N VAL A 161 -11.58 -1.98 -11.03
CA VAL A 161 -10.53 -2.68 -11.79
C VAL A 161 -9.79 -3.62 -10.83
N PRO A 162 -9.62 -4.91 -11.18
CA PRO A 162 -8.96 -5.86 -10.30
C PRO A 162 -7.50 -5.51 -10.00
N ALA A 163 -7.12 -5.59 -8.73
CA ALA A 163 -5.74 -5.36 -8.27
C ALA A 163 -4.71 -6.33 -8.90
N LEU A 164 -5.13 -7.49 -9.41
CA LEU A 164 -4.25 -8.45 -10.10
C LEU A 164 -3.50 -7.82 -11.28
N PHE A 165 -4.07 -6.80 -11.92
CA PHE A 165 -3.43 -6.10 -13.03
C PHE A 165 -2.29 -5.17 -12.60
N ALA A 166 -2.07 -5.01 -11.29
CA ALA A 166 -0.87 -4.41 -10.69
C ALA A 166 0.24 -5.45 -10.42
N ASP A 167 -0.03 -6.75 -10.61
CA ASP A 167 0.93 -7.80 -10.30
C ASP A 167 2.12 -7.77 -11.28
N PRO A 168 3.37 -7.81 -10.79
CA PRO A 168 4.56 -7.79 -11.64
C PRO A 168 4.62 -8.95 -12.63
N SER A 169 4.01 -10.10 -12.32
CA SER A 169 3.91 -11.22 -13.25
C SER A 169 2.98 -10.92 -14.44
N LEU A 170 2.24 -9.82 -14.45
CA LEU A 170 1.48 -9.35 -15.62
C LEU A 170 2.09 -8.08 -16.23
N GLY A 171 3.26 -7.66 -15.75
CA GLY A 171 3.94 -6.49 -16.30
C GLY A 171 4.34 -6.69 -17.75
N LEU A 172 4.25 -5.61 -18.51
CA LEU A 172 4.66 -5.53 -19.92
C LEU A 172 6.03 -4.85 -19.99
N VAL A 173 6.93 -5.37 -20.82
CA VAL A 173 8.22 -4.72 -21.08
C VAL A 173 7.97 -3.47 -21.93
N THR A 174 8.05 -2.30 -21.31
CA THR A 174 7.92 -1.02 -22.03
C THR A 174 9.31 -0.40 -22.22
N ASP A 175 9.63 0.08 -23.42
CA ASP A 175 10.94 0.67 -23.76
C ASP A 175 11.27 1.96 -23.00
N SER A 176 10.36 2.50 -22.18
CA SER A 176 10.58 3.74 -21.47
C SER A 176 11.57 3.56 -20.30
N LEU A 177 12.79 4.08 -20.50
CA LEU A 177 13.66 4.66 -19.45
C LEU A 177 12.82 5.49 -18.45
N PRO A 178 13.24 5.65 -17.18
CA PRO A 178 12.56 6.58 -16.30
C PRO A 178 12.53 7.96 -16.98
N PRO A 179 11.36 8.59 -17.15
CA PRO A 179 11.25 9.92 -17.75
C PRO A 179 11.92 11.02 -16.91
N SER A 180 12.37 10.68 -15.70
CA SER A 180 12.62 11.61 -14.61
C SER A 180 14.09 11.76 -14.21
N GLY A 181 15.06 11.22 -14.97
CA GLY A 181 16.51 11.39 -14.73
C GLY A 181 17.05 10.84 -13.39
N THR A 182 16.17 10.31 -12.54
CA THR A 182 16.45 9.85 -11.19
C THR A 182 16.72 8.35 -11.20
N THR A 183 17.84 7.93 -10.61
CA THR A 183 18.26 6.53 -10.49
C THR A 183 18.46 6.15 -9.02
N PHE A 184 18.45 4.85 -8.72
CA PHE A 184 18.71 4.35 -7.37
C PHE A 184 19.92 3.43 -7.35
N ILE A 185 20.78 3.62 -6.36
CA ILE A 185 21.85 2.69 -6.01
C ILE A 185 21.59 2.13 -4.62
N ALA A 186 21.44 0.81 -4.55
CA ALA A 186 21.36 0.07 -3.29
C ALA A 186 22.76 -0.06 -2.65
N ARG A 187 22.91 0.36 -1.40
CA ARG A 187 24.14 0.16 -0.60
C ARG A 187 23.81 -0.46 0.74
N LYS A 188 24.61 -1.46 1.12
CA LYS A 188 24.56 -2.05 2.46
C LYS A 188 25.47 -1.23 3.41
N PRO A 189 25.04 -0.92 4.64
CA PRO A 189 25.93 -0.29 5.63
C PRO A 189 27.11 -1.20 5.96
N ALA A 190 28.28 -0.60 6.22
CA ALA A 190 29.52 -1.33 6.46
C ALA A 190 29.51 -2.13 7.78
N SER A 191 28.97 -1.54 8.85
CA SER A 191 28.89 -2.12 10.19
C SER A 191 27.63 -2.99 10.42
N GLY A 192 26.69 -2.97 9.48
CA GLY A 192 25.35 -3.52 9.67
C GLY A 192 24.42 -2.64 10.53
N ASP A 193 24.94 -1.58 11.18
CA ASP A 193 24.12 -0.59 11.88
C ASP A 193 23.43 0.33 10.85
N PRO A 194 22.09 0.45 10.87
CA PRO A 194 21.36 1.38 10.01
C PRO A 194 21.76 2.86 10.18
N ARG A 195 22.25 3.27 11.35
CA ARG A 195 22.66 4.66 11.63
C ARG A 195 23.84 5.07 10.76
N ASP A 196 24.81 4.17 10.61
CA ASP A 196 25.99 4.38 9.78
C ASP A 196 25.63 4.59 8.30
N ALA A 197 24.49 4.05 7.84
CA ALA A 197 24.02 4.34 6.49
C ALA A 197 23.58 5.81 6.35
N LEU A 198 22.88 6.37 7.34
CA LEU A 198 22.46 7.77 7.34
C LEU A 198 23.69 8.68 7.46
N ASP A 199 24.59 8.39 8.39
CA ASP A 199 25.83 9.15 8.60
C ASP A 199 26.76 9.07 7.37
N GLY A 200 26.76 7.92 6.70
CA GLY A 200 27.50 7.66 5.46
C GLY A 200 26.88 8.24 4.19
N GLY A 201 25.79 9.02 4.30
CA GLY A 201 25.26 9.76 3.15
C GLY A 201 24.02 9.18 2.49
N ALA A 202 23.36 8.16 3.06
CA ALA A 202 22.16 7.59 2.43
C ALA A 202 21.07 8.64 2.21
N ASP A 203 20.45 8.59 1.04
CA ASP A 203 19.33 9.46 0.67
C ASP A 203 18.00 8.88 1.17
N ILE A 204 17.86 7.56 1.15
CA ILE A 204 16.63 6.85 1.50
C ILE A 204 16.96 5.66 2.39
N LEU A 205 16.23 5.51 3.50
CA LEU A 205 16.29 4.34 4.36
C LEU A 205 14.87 3.98 4.82
N ARG A 206 14.46 2.71 4.68
CA ARG A 206 13.21 2.21 5.26
C ARG A 206 13.48 1.57 6.61
N THR A 207 12.65 1.88 7.58
CA THR A 207 12.74 1.25 8.90
C THR A 207 11.38 1.23 9.61
N GLY A 208 11.20 0.25 10.49
CA GLY A 208 10.14 0.24 11.49
C GLY A 208 10.66 0.45 12.92
N ASP A 209 11.98 0.69 13.08
CA ASP A 209 12.63 0.86 14.38
C ASP A 209 12.43 2.29 14.92
N PRO A 210 11.69 2.46 16.03
CA PRO A 210 11.44 3.78 16.62
C PRO A 210 12.73 4.55 16.97
N ALA A 211 13.77 3.84 17.43
CA ALA A 211 15.02 4.50 17.82
C ALA A 211 15.76 5.12 16.63
N LEU A 212 15.68 4.48 15.46
CA LEU A 212 16.25 5.03 14.23
C LEU A 212 15.41 6.19 13.67
N LEU A 213 14.09 6.14 13.85
CA LEU A 213 13.21 7.26 13.47
C LEU A 213 13.49 8.49 14.33
N ASP A 214 13.67 8.33 15.64
CA ASP A 214 14.02 9.42 16.55
C ASP A 214 15.42 9.98 16.24
N TYR A 215 16.37 9.10 15.94
CA TYR A 215 17.68 9.50 15.43
C TYR A 215 17.55 10.37 14.17
N ALA A 216 16.82 9.91 13.15
CA ALA A 216 16.63 10.68 11.92
C ALA A 216 15.89 12.01 12.15
N ARG A 217 14.90 12.07 13.06
CA ARG A 217 14.20 13.33 13.43
C ARG A 217 15.13 14.33 14.12
N SER A 218 16.11 13.86 14.90
CA SER A 218 17.11 14.72 15.51
C SER A 218 18.09 15.34 14.50
N ARG A 219 18.13 14.81 13.27
CA ARG A 219 18.97 15.31 12.17
C ARG A 219 18.18 16.25 11.28
N GLY A 220 18.58 17.52 11.22
CA GLY A 220 17.95 18.52 10.36
C GLY A 220 18.11 18.28 8.85
N GLU A 221 18.85 17.26 8.42
CA GLU A 221 19.03 16.93 6.99
C GLU A 221 18.03 15.88 6.49
N TYR A 222 17.24 15.28 7.39
CA TYR A 222 16.30 14.21 7.09
C TYR A 222 14.85 14.61 7.37
N THR A 223 13.95 13.90 6.72
CA THR A 223 12.51 13.92 6.93
C THR A 223 12.02 12.48 7.08
N VAL A 224 11.04 12.28 7.94
CA VAL A 224 10.46 10.96 8.21
C VAL A 224 9.05 10.93 7.68
N HIS A 225 8.78 10.01 6.77
CA HIS A 225 7.49 9.84 6.15
C HIS A 225 6.92 8.46 6.44
N PRO A 226 5.72 8.36 7.06
CA PRO A 226 5.07 7.07 7.22
C PRO A 226 4.71 6.49 5.85
N LEU A 227 5.06 5.23 5.62
CA LEU A 227 4.62 4.49 4.44
C LEU A 227 3.22 3.89 4.68
N PRO A 228 2.53 3.42 3.65
CA PRO A 228 1.25 2.74 3.81
C PRO A 228 1.29 1.56 4.79
N TRP A 229 0.14 1.33 5.43
CA TRP A 229 -0.13 0.05 6.09
C TRP A 229 -0.02 -1.07 5.06
N SER A 230 1.04 -1.85 5.16
CA SER A 230 1.45 -2.79 4.11
C SER A 230 1.37 -4.25 4.54
N ARG A 231 1.33 -4.50 5.86
CA ARG A 231 1.28 -5.84 6.44
C ARG A 231 0.14 -5.95 7.44
N THR A 232 -0.55 -7.09 7.41
CA THR A 232 -1.45 -7.52 8.48
C THR A 232 -0.88 -8.80 9.08
N TYR A 233 -0.73 -8.83 10.40
CA TYR A 233 -0.40 -10.05 11.12
C TYR A 233 -1.66 -10.82 11.44
N VAL A 234 -1.65 -12.11 11.12
CA VAL A 234 -2.79 -13.00 11.22
C VAL A 234 -2.39 -14.22 12.02
N LEU A 235 -3.27 -14.65 12.92
CA LEU A 235 -3.18 -15.94 13.58
C LEU A 235 -3.92 -16.98 12.73
N ILE A 236 -3.18 -17.93 12.16
CA ILE A 236 -3.74 -19.04 11.38
C ILE A 236 -3.84 -20.27 12.27
N MET A 237 -5.03 -20.87 12.33
CA MET A 237 -5.30 -22.08 13.10
C MET A 237 -5.71 -23.20 12.14
N PRO A 238 -4.99 -24.33 12.14
CA PRO A 238 -5.39 -25.50 11.37
C PRO A 238 -6.79 -25.99 11.76
N PRO A 239 -7.55 -26.58 10.81
CA PRO A 239 -8.89 -27.09 11.09
C PRO A 239 -8.85 -28.23 12.13
N GLY A 240 -9.96 -28.40 12.87
CA GLY A 240 -10.14 -29.54 13.79
C GLY A 240 -9.31 -29.46 15.07
N ARG A 241 -8.67 -28.32 15.36
CA ARG A 241 -7.99 -28.04 16.63
C ARG A 241 -8.75 -26.96 17.40
N GLU A 242 -8.92 -27.17 18.71
CA GLU A 242 -9.34 -26.11 19.62
C GLU A 242 -8.17 -25.11 19.75
N GLY A 243 -8.13 -24.12 18.86
CA GLY A 243 -7.16 -23.04 18.90
C GLY A 243 -7.42 -22.07 20.05
N PRO A 244 -6.58 -21.04 20.23
CA PRO A 244 -6.78 -19.96 21.21
C PRO A 244 -7.98 -19.05 20.90
N VAL A 245 -8.97 -19.50 20.11
CA VAL A 245 -10.11 -18.71 19.63
C VAL A 245 -10.93 -18.13 20.78
N GLY A 246 -11.06 -18.88 21.88
CA GLY A 246 -11.74 -18.40 23.09
C GLY A 246 -11.03 -17.24 23.79
N LEU A 247 -9.74 -17.04 23.53
CA LEU A 247 -8.89 -16.00 24.13
C LEU A 247 -8.81 -14.75 23.26
N ILE A 248 -9.06 -14.89 21.96
CA ILE A 248 -8.95 -13.82 20.97
C ILE A 248 -10.30 -13.67 20.25
N PRO A 249 -11.16 -12.75 20.72
CA PRO A 249 -12.39 -12.48 20.00
C PRO A 249 -12.04 -11.90 18.62
N ALA A 250 -12.41 -12.59 17.55
CA ALA A 250 -12.13 -12.18 16.17
C ALA A 250 -12.61 -10.75 15.88
N ASP A 251 -13.68 -10.32 16.56
CA ASP A 251 -14.33 -9.02 16.38
C ASP A 251 -14.02 -7.98 17.48
N SER A 252 -12.99 -8.17 18.30
CA SER A 252 -12.63 -7.16 19.31
C SER A 252 -11.57 -6.18 18.81
N ALA A 253 -12.03 -5.02 18.30
CA ALA A 253 -11.15 -3.91 17.94
C ALA A 253 -10.29 -3.43 19.13
N ALA A 254 -10.84 -3.45 20.35
CA ALA A 254 -10.13 -3.07 21.57
C ALA A 254 -8.98 -4.05 21.88
N PHE A 255 -9.20 -5.35 21.70
CA PHE A 255 -8.16 -6.36 21.87
C PHE A 255 -7.00 -6.14 20.89
N ARG A 256 -7.32 -5.95 19.60
CA ARG A 256 -6.32 -5.66 18.56
C ARG A 256 -5.55 -4.38 18.83
N ALA A 257 -6.22 -3.33 19.32
CA ALA A 257 -5.57 -2.09 19.75
C ALA A 257 -4.65 -2.29 20.97
N GLY A 258 -5.02 -3.16 21.91
CA GLY A 258 -4.15 -3.58 23.02
C GLY A 258 -2.89 -4.29 22.51
N LEU A 259 -3.03 -5.27 21.62
CA LEU A 259 -1.88 -5.96 21.01
C LEU A 259 -0.94 -4.99 20.30
N ALA A 260 -1.48 -4.04 19.52
CA ALA A 260 -0.68 -3.06 18.80
C ALA A 260 0.13 -2.14 19.72
N ARG A 261 -0.41 -1.79 20.89
CA ARG A 261 0.28 -0.92 21.86
C ARG A 261 1.26 -1.67 22.76
N ASP A 262 0.88 -2.86 23.22
CA ASP A 262 1.54 -3.51 24.35
C ASP A 262 2.49 -4.63 23.91
N ALA A 263 2.26 -5.24 22.74
CA ALA A 263 3.04 -6.41 22.30
C ALA A 263 4.21 -6.04 21.39
N VAL A 264 4.11 -4.99 20.59
CA VAL A 264 5.04 -4.78 19.47
C VAL A 264 5.81 -3.46 19.60
N ARG A 265 7.08 -3.47 19.21
CA ARG A 265 7.95 -2.30 19.17
C ARG A 265 8.12 -1.79 17.73
N ALA A 266 7.01 -1.50 17.08
CA ALA A 266 6.92 -0.98 15.72
C ALA A 266 5.70 -0.08 15.57
N GLU A 267 5.61 0.70 14.49
CA GLU A 267 4.36 1.41 14.15
C GLU A 267 3.26 0.39 13.80
N ALA A 268 2.31 0.26 14.71
CA ALA A 268 1.24 -0.72 14.65
C ALA A 268 -0.11 -0.11 15.02
N ARG A 269 -1.18 -0.69 14.48
CA ARG A 269 -2.57 -0.45 14.89
C ARG A 269 -3.35 -1.77 14.91
N GLY A 270 -4.51 -1.79 15.56
CA GLY A 270 -5.39 -2.93 15.44
C GLY A 270 -5.78 -3.16 13.98
N ALA A 271 -5.75 -4.42 13.51
CA ALA A 271 -6.05 -4.71 12.12
C ALA A 271 -7.48 -4.29 11.76
N GLU A 272 -7.64 -3.64 10.61
CA GLU A 272 -8.91 -3.09 10.14
C GLU A 272 -9.48 -3.88 8.95
N PRO A 273 -10.81 -4.06 8.85
CA PRO A 273 -11.43 -4.59 7.64
C PRO A 273 -11.33 -3.57 6.47
N PRO A 274 -11.56 -4.00 5.22
CA PRO A 274 -11.86 -5.37 4.80
C PRO A 274 -10.61 -6.27 4.81
N PHE A 275 -10.83 -7.55 5.13
CA PHE A 275 -9.80 -8.59 5.07
C PHE A 275 -9.97 -9.38 3.78
N TRP A 276 -8.98 -9.30 2.88
CA TRP A 276 -9.06 -9.90 1.55
C TRP A 276 -9.24 -11.42 1.62
N TRP A 277 -8.79 -12.07 2.70
CA TRP A 277 -8.94 -13.52 2.87
C TRP A 277 -10.36 -13.97 3.18
N ASN A 278 -11.27 -13.07 3.58
CA ASN A 278 -12.68 -13.43 3.75
C ASN A 278 -13.34 -13.86 2.42
N GLY A 279 -12.72 -13.52 1.28
CA GLY A 279 -13.14 -13.94 -0.06
C GLY A 279 -12.45 -15.18 -0.62
N ILE A 280 -11.60 -15.90 0.13
CA ILE A 280 -10.73 -16.98 -0.43
C ILE A 280 -11.44 -18.28 -0.74
N GLY A 281 -12.71 -18.48 -0.34
CA GLY A 281 -13.53 -19.60 -0.84
C GLY A 281 -13.67 -19.61 -2.38
N ARG A 282 -13.12 -18.59 -3.05
CA ARG A 282 -13.03 -18.42 -4.50
C ARG A 282 -11.74 -19.02 -5.10
N CYS A 283 -10.78 -19.41 -4.28
CA CYS A 283 -9.52 -19.97 -4.74
C CYS A 283 -9.67 -21.44 -5.11
N PRO A 284 -8.93 -21.93 -6.14
CA PRO A 284 -8.90 -23.35 -6.44
C PRO A 284 -8.51 -24.14 -5.19
N ALA A 285 -9.30 -25.14 -4.83
CA ALA A 285 -9.02 -25.95 -3.65
C ALA A 285 -7.65 -26.64 -3.83
N PRO A 286 -6.71 -26.49 -2.88
CA PRO A 286 -5.52 -27.32 -2.89
C PRO A 286 -5.94 -28.78 -2.69
N GLU A 287 -5.21 -29.69 -3.34
CA GLU A 287 -5.40 -31.12 -3.18
C GLU A 287 -5.13 -31.48 -1.70
N VAL A 288 -6.13 -32.05 -1.03
CA VAL A 288 -6.01 -32.40 0.39
C VAL A 288 -5.12 -33.61 0.50
N VAL A 289 -3.83 -33.40 0.77
CA VAL A 289 -2.96 -34.48 1.25
C VAL A 289 -3.33 -34.73 2.70
N PRO A 290 -3.85 -35.92 3.07
CA PRO A 290 -4.16 -36.21 4.46
C PRO A 290 -2.87 -36.13 5.27
N ALA A 291 -2.76 -35.11 6.13
CA ALA A 291 -1.69 -35.03 7.11
C ALA A 291 -1.71 -36.31 7.95
N SER A 292 -0.56 -36.98 8.08
CA SER A 292 -0.39 -38.06 9.05
C SER A 292 -0.79 -37.52 10.42
N ARG A 293 -1.76 -38.18 11.05
CA ARG A 293 -2.35 -37.83 12.36
C ARG A 293 -1.39 -38.02 13.54
N GLU A 294 -0.10 -37.77 13.38
CA GLU A 294 0.81 -37.68 14.52
C GLU A 294 0.63 -36.31 15.15
N THR A 295 -0.34 -36.28 16.05
CA THR A 295 -0.63 -35.14 16.91
C THR A 295 0.59 -34.89 17.78
N LEU A 296 1.36 -33.86 17.50
CA LEU A 296 2.26 -33.31 18.51
C LEU A 296 1.39 -32.91 19.71
N GLY A 297 1.56 -33.59 20.84
CA GLY A 297 0.84 -33.27 22.08
C GLY A 297 1.19 -31.90 22.68
N ALA A 298 2.04 -31.11 22.04
CA ALA A 298 2.45 -29.79 22.49
C ALA A 298 1.65 -28.68 21.77
N LYS A 299 1.03 -27.78 22.55
CA LYS A 299 0.38 -26.57 22.05
C LYS A 299 1.44 -25.54 21.65
N VAL A 300 1.92 -25.58 20.40
CA VAL A 300 2.98 -24.66 19.94
C VAL A 300 2.42 -23.61 19.00
N VAL A 301 2.68 -22.32 19.30
CA VAL A 301 2.47 -21.19 18.39
C VAL A 301 3.75 -20.93 17.60
N VAL A 302 3.71 -21.15 16.29
CA VAL A 302 4.87 -21.03 15.40
C VAL A 302 4.93 -19.66 14.74
N TYR A 303 6.14 -19.09 14.64
CA TYR A 303 6.39 -17.80 13.97
C TYR A 303 7.72 -17.83 13.22
N ALA A 304 7.92 -16.88 12.30
CA ALA A 304 9.18 -16.75 11.56
C ALA A 304 10.23 -16.11 12.48
N ARG A 305 11.35 -16.79 12.73
CA ARG A 305 12.36 -16.39 13.72
C ARG A 305 12.92 -14.99 13.45
N GLU A 306 13.02 -14.61 12.19
CA GLU A 306 13.54 -13.34 11.73
C GLU A 306 12.51 -12.18 11.89
N ASP A 307 11.25 -12.51 12.15
CA ASP A 307 10.17 -11.55 12.32
C ASP A 307 9.92 -11.27 13.82
N ALA A 308 10.53 -10.18 14.30
CA ALA A 308 10.41 -9.75 15.69
C ALA A 308 8.97 -9.39 16.08
N VAL A 309 8.14 -8.93 15.14
CA VAL A 309 6.72 -8.61 15.38
C VAL A 309 5.92 -9.89 15.54
N ALA A 310 6.14 -10.88 14.65
CA ALA A 310 5.51 -12.19 14.75
C ALA A 310 5.86 -12.89 16.07
N ARG A 311 7.14 -12.82 16.48
CA ARG A 311 7.60 -13.34 17.77
C ARG A 311 6.82 -12.71 18.93
N ALA A 312 6.79 -11.39 19.01
CA ALA A 312 6.20 -10.70 20.15
C ALA A 312 4.68 -10.92 20.23
N LEU A 313 4.01 -11.00 19.08
CA LEU A 313 2.61 -11.41 19.01
C LEU A 313 2.41 -12.86 19.47
N ALA A 314 3.24 -13.81 19.01
CA ALA A 314 3.15 -15.20 19.43
C ALA A 314 3.35 -15.36 20.95
N GLU A 315 4.37 -14.70 21.52
CA GLU A 315 4.62 -14.68 22.96
C GLU A 315 3.43 -14.08 23.72
N ARG A 316 2.82 -13.02 23.21
CA ARG A 316 1.63 -12.42 23.81
C ARG A 316 0.41 -13.35 23.75
N VAL A 317 0.19 -14.05 22.63
CA VAL A 317 -0.91 -15.04 22.52
C VAL A 317 -0.72 -16.17 23.54
N VAL A 318 0.49 -16.69 23.70
CA VAL A 318 0.79 -17.72 24.70
C VAL A 318 0.58 -17.20 26.12
N ALA A 319 1.05 -15.98 26.42
CA ALA A 319 0.85 -15.37 27.72
C ALA A 319 -0.64 -15.17 28.07
N LEU A 320 -1.49 -14.89 27.07
CA LEU A 320 -2.94 -14.75 27.26
C LEU A 320 -3.65 -16.09 27.48
N ALA A 321 -3.07 -17.20 27.02
CA ALA A 321 -3.64 -18.53 27.22
C ALA A 321 -3.55 -19.02 28.67
N ASP A 322 -2.63 -18.44 29.45
CA ASP A 322 -2.43 -18.71 30.88
C ASP A 322 -2.36 -20.21 31.23
N ASP A 323 -1.85 -21.03 30.30
CA ASP A 323 -1.57 -22.44 30.52
C ASP A 323 -0.05 -22.71 30.41
N ARG A 324 0.44 -23.66 31.22
CA ARG A 324 1.89 -23.98 31.28
C ARG A 324 2.33 -24.94 30.16
N THR A 325 1.42 -25.34 29.29
CA THR A 325 1.66 -26.35 28.24
C THR A 325 1.76 -25.74 26.85
N THR A 326 1.38 -24.47 26.72
CA THR A 326 1.55 -23.70 25.49
C THR A 326 2.93 -23.06 25.43
N ALA A 327 3.59 -23.22 24.28
CA ALA A 327 4.89 -22.64 24.01
C ALA A 327 4.91 -21.92 22.66
N THR A 328 5.94 -21.11 22.43
CA THR A 328 6.21 -20.53 21.11
C THR A 328 7.40 -21.23 20.46
N SER A 329 7.46 -21.23 19.12
CA SER A 329 8.62 -21.75 18.39
C SER A 329 8.93 -20.91 17.16
N GLY A 330 10.12 -20.32 17.15
CA GLY A 330 10.65 -19.56 16.02
C GLY A 330 11.38 -20.46 15.02
N ILE A 331 10.81 -20.60 13.81
CA ILE A 331 11.41 -21.36 12.71
C ILE A 331 11.95 -20.42 11.62
N PRO A 332 12.95 -20.82 10.82
CA PRO A 332 13.42 -20.00 9.71
C PRO A 332 12.27 -19.65 8.74
N ALA A 333 12.17 -18.39 8.32
CA ALA A 333 11.11 -17.90 7.43
C ALA A 333 10.91 -18.77 6.17
N VAL A 334 12.01 -19.28 5.59
CA VAL A 334 11.98 -20.17 4.41
C VAL A 334 11.20 -21.47 4.64
N ARG A 335 11.12 -21.95 5.89
CA ARG A 335 10.37 -23.16 6.26
C ARG A 335 8.91 -22.86 6.63
N MET A 336 8.53 -21.59 6.76
CA MET A 336 7.20 -21.20 7.24
C MET A 336 6.08 -21.70 6.33
N ALA A 337 6.22 -21.55 5.01
CA ALA A 337 5.18 -21.97 4.07
C ALA A 337 4.89 -23.47 4.16
N GLY A 338 5.93 -24.32 4.20
CA GLY A 338 5.76 -25.77 4.35
C GLY A 338 5.22 -26.16 5.72
N ALA A 339 5.70 -25.51 6.80
CA ALA A 339 5.20 -25.76 8.15
C ALA A 339 3.73 -25.37 8.30
N LEU A 340 3.33 -24.23 7.73
CA LEU A 340 1.95 -23.76 7.70
C LEU A 340 1.07 -24.72 6.92
N HIS A 341 1.50 -25.12 5.71
CA HIS A 341 0.75 -26.04 4.87
C HIS A 341 0.53 -27.40 5.55
N GLY A 342 1.54 -27.92 6.27
CA GLY A 342 1.43 -29.17 7.02
C GLY A 342 0.51 -29.10 8.24
N GLY A 343 0.18 -27.91 8.76
CA GLY A 343 -0.79 -27.73 9.84
C GLY A 343 -0.46 -28.45 11.16
N LEU A 344 0.81 -28.74 11.42
CA LEU A 344 1.25 -29.54 12.57
C LEU A 344 1.28 -28.77 13.89
N ALA A 345 1.36 -27.43 13.86
CA ALA A 345 1.39 -26.58 15.05
C ALA A 345 -0.01 -26.24 15.57
N TRP A 346 -0.10 -25.75 16.81
CA TRP A 346 -1.39 -25.33 17.38
C TRP A 346 -1.94 -24.09 16.68
N ALA A 347 -1.07 -23.13 16.40
CA ALA A 347 -1.37 -21.96 15.58
C ALA A 347 -0.09 -21.38 14.96
N TYR A 348 -0.25 -20.48 14.00
CA TYR A 348 0.85 -19.79 13.33
C TYR A 348 0.59 -18.29 13.33
N VAL A 349 1.60 -17.49 13.69
CA VAL A 349 1.55 -16.03 13.48
C VAL A 349 2.31 -15.70 12.20
N VAL A 350 1.59 -15.19 11.21
CA VAL A 350 2.14 -14.88 9.89
C VAL A 350 1.81 -13.46 9.46
N ALA A 351 2.77 -12.81 8.80
CA ALA A 351 2.57 -11.51 8.17
C ALA A 351 2.11 -11.70 6.73
N VAL A 352 0.94 -11.15 6.39
CA VAL A 352 0.38 -11.18 5.04
C VAL A 352 0.28 -9.76 4.48
N PRO A 353 0.27 -9.56 3.14
CA PRO A 353 0.10 -8.21 2.60
C PRO A 353 -1.25 -7.63 3.02
N ARG A 354 -1.31 -6.33 3.34
CA ARG A 354 -2.58 -5.65 3.65
C ARG A 354 -3.52 -5.64 2.44
N THR A 355 -2.94 -5.54 1.25
CA THR A 355 -3.61 -5.63 -0.05
C THR A 355 -2.99 -6.78 -0.84
N ALA A 356 -3.75 -7.85 -1.05
CA ALA A 356 -3.31 -8.96 -1.89
C ALA A 356 -3.66 -8.69 -3.36
N LEU A 357 -2.64 -8.62 -4.22
CA LEU A 357 -2.84 -8.51 -5.67
C LEU A 357 -3.44 -9.80 -6.24
N VAL A 358 -3.00 -10.95 -5.71
CA VAL A 358 -3.44 -12.29 -6.10
C VAL A 358 -3.77 -13.10 -4.83
N PRO A 359 -4.97 -12.92 -4.23
CA PRO A 359 -5.34 -13.56 -2.96
C PRO A 359 -5.08 -15.07 -2.91
N CYS A 360 -5.33 -15.78 -4.02
CA CYS A 360 -5.15 -17.23 -4.08
C CYS A 360 -3.70 -17.68 -4.03
N ARG A 361 -2.76 -16.83 -4.44
CA ARG A 361 -1.33 -17.08 -4.26
C ARG A 361 -0.92 -16.90 -2.80
N GLU A 362 -1.48 -15.90 -2.12
CA GLU A 362 -1.16 -15.58 -0.72
C GLU A 362 -1.64 -16.67 0.26
N VAL A 363 -2.78 -17.32 -0.01
CA VAL A 363 -3.31 -18.40 0.84
C VAL A 363 -2.90 -19.81 0.44
N ALA A 364 -2.17 -19.98 -0.67
CA ALA A 364 -1.71 -21.30 -1.09
C ALA A 364 -0.98 -22.09 0.02
N PRO A 365 -0.19 -21.46 0.92
CA PRO A 365 0.45 -22.16 2.03
C PRO A 365 -0.47 -22.47 3.22
N TRP A 366 -1.72 -22.00 3.24
CA TRP A 366 -2.60 -22.17 4.40
C TRP A 366 -3.21 -23.57 4.42
N PRO A 367 -3.41 -24.19 5.60
CA PRO A 367 -4.18 -25.43 5.69
C PRO A 367 -5.59 -25.22 5.13
N ALA A 368 -6.11 -26.21 4.40
CA ALA A 368 -7.49 -26.18 3.93
C ALA A 368 -8.45 -26.05 5.12
N GLY A 369 -9.40 -25.11 5.07
CA GLY A 369 -10.35 -24.86 6.16
C GLY A 369 -9.73 -24.20 7.40
N ALA A 370 -8.50 -23.68 7.32
CA ALA A 370 -7.91 -22.93 8.42
C ALA A 370 -8.73 -21.69 8.77
N ALA A 371 -8.83 -21.40 10.06
CA ALA A 371 -9.37 -20.15 10.55
C ALA A 371 -8.26 -19.09 10.60
N ALA A 372 -8.57 -17.88 10.16
CA ALA A 372 -7.63 -16.76 10.07
C ALA A 372 -8.15 -15.58 10.91
N ILE A 373 -7.48 -15.30 12.04
CA ILE A 373 -7.84 -14.20 12.94
C ILE A 373 -6.90 -13.01 12.72
N PRO A 374 -7.41 -11.83 12.32
CA PRO A 374 -6.60 -10.62 12.20
C PRO A 374 -6.12 -10.15 13.57
N LEU A 375 -4.82 -9.82 13.69
CA LEU A 375 -4.22 -9.31 14.92
C LEU A 375 -3.96 -7.81 14.82
N ILE A 376 -2.96 -7.40 14.04
CA ILE A 376 -2.54 -6.00 13.91
C ILE A 376 -2.15 -5.67 12.47
N ASP A 377 -2.28 -4.41 12.08
CA ASP A 377 -1.64 -3.87 10.88
C ASP A 377 -0.32 -3.21 11.30
N THR A 378 0.72 -3.35 10.47
CA THR A 378 1.99 -2.63 10.63
C THR A 378 2.37 -1.87 9.38
N ARG A 379 3.14 -0.81 9.59
CA ARG A 379 3.78 -0.03 8.53
C ARG A 379 5.23 0.25 8.87
N ALA A 380 6.01 0.52 7.84
CA ALA A 380 7.33 1.09 7.99
C ALA A 380 7.25 2.60 7.74
N SER A 381 8.37 3.28 7.99
CA SER A 381 8.57 4.68 7.63
C SER A 381 9.78 4.78 6.71
N ALA A 382 9.73 5.71 5.77
CA ALA A 382 10.85 6.11 4.93
C ALA A 382 11.52 7.33 5.55
N ILE A 383 12.80 7.19 5.87
CA ILE A 383 13.70 8.30 6.17
C ILE A 383 14.25 8.78 4.83
N VAL A 384 14.03 10.06 4.55
CA VAL A 384 14.33 10.68 3.25
C VAL A 384 15.16 11.94 3.48
N ARG A 385 16.32 12.03 2.82
CA ARG A 385 17.19 13.21 2.86
C ARG A 385 16.49 14.39 2.20
N ARG A 386 16.67 15.59 2.73
CA ARG A 386 16.15 16.81 2.10
C ARG A 386 16.80 17.03 0.73
N GLY A 387 16.05 17.57 -0.22
CA GLY A 387 16.53 17.78 -1.59
C GLY A 387 16.63 16.51 -2.43
N VAL A 388 15.98 15.41 -2.04
CA VAL A 388 15.70 14.32 -2.99
C VAL A 388 14.65 14.79 -4.01
N PRO A 389 14.72 14.30 -5.26
CA PRO A 389 13.69 14.54 -6.25
C PRO A 389 12.38 13.87 -5.84
N ARG A 390 11.32 14.25 -6.54
CA ARG A 390 9.98 13.72 -6.30
C ARG A 390 9.89 12.22 -6.57
N LEU A 391 9.27 11.51 -5.64
CA LEU A 391 9.01 10.08 -5.63
C LEU A 391 7.52 9.82 -5.39
N THR A 392 6.96 8.82 -6.06
CA THR A 392 5.64 8.25 -5.74
C THR A 392 5.77 7.06 -4.80
N VAL A 393 4.79 6.91 -3.91
CA VAL A 393 4.68 5.80 -2.95
C VAL A 393 3.57 4.85 -3.40
N GLU A 394 3.91 3.58 -3.63
CA GLU A 394 2.95 2.54 -3.96
C GLU A 394 2.28 1.96 -2.71
N PHE A 395 1.17 1.24 -2.92
CA PHE A 395 0.38 0.60 -1.86
C PHE A 395 1.17 -0.31 -0.90
N ASP A 396 2.29 -0.89 -1.37
CA ASP A 396 3.17 -1.78 -0.60
C ASP A 396 4.37 -1.05 0.02
N GLY A 397 4.40 0.28 -0.10
CA GLY A 397 5.47 1.15 0.40
C GLY A 397 6.68 1.27 -0.53
N LYS A 398 6.62 0.75 -1.76
CA LYS A 398 7.67 0.98 -2.75
C LYS A 398 7.71 2.41 -3.24
N LEU A 399 8.91 2.91 -3.48
CA LEU A 399 9.20 4.23 -4.00
C LEU A 399 9.56 4.14 -5.49
N ARG A 400 9.03 5.07 -6.28
CA ARG A 400 9.38 5.22 -7.70
C ARG A 400 9.63 6.67 -8.04
N PRO A 401 10.52 6.97 -9.00
CA PRO A 401 10.77 8.36 -9.36
C PRO A 401 9.64 8.97 -10.17
N GLY A 402 9.45 10.29 -10.01
CA GLY A 402 8.47 11.08 -10.76
C GLY A 402 7.12 11.22 -10.06
N ASP A 403 6.15 11.75 -10.81
CA ASP A 403 4.74 11.86 -10.42
C ASP A 403 3.93 10.64 -10.88
N TRP A 404 2.69 10.55 -10.41
CA TRP A 404 1.70 9.69 -11.05
C TRP A 404 1.44 10.21 -12.47
N PRO A 405 1.46 9.34 -13.50
CA PRO A 405 1.21 9.75 -14.88
C PRO A 405 -0.18 10.33 -15.11
#